data_AF-A0A9P0DC65-F1
#
_entry.id   AF-A0A9P0DC65-F1
#
_cell.length_a   1.000
_cell.length_b   1.000
_cell.length_c   1.000
_cell.angle_alpha   90.00
_cell.angle_beta   90.00
_cell.angle_gamma   90.00
#
_symmetry.space_group_name_H-M   'P 1'
#
loop_
_entity.id
_entity.type
_entity.pdbx_description
1 polymer ?
#
loop_
_entity_poly.entity_id
_entity_poly.type
_entity_poly.pdbx_seq_one_letter_code
_entity_poly.pdbx_strand_id
1 'polypeptide(L)'
;MSGKQPGRLKKTLRVFFNVFTKRDGSQISYRKYFQERYQVKIQHNDQPLLVSKSKAREIRAGMPELVVLLPELCIITGLSDKQRENFQLMKAMGEHTRISAGYRTRKRLQFAGRFCAGTTALEEIGRWGLKLADNLIEFHGRVLPAESLLLRNN
;
A
#
# COMPACT_ATOMS: atom_id res chain seq x y z
N MET A 1 -57.13 2.27 23.85
CA MET A 1 -55.87 3.01 23.62
C MET A 1 -54.70 2.05 23.65
N SER A 2 -54.05 1.85 22.51
CA SER A 2 -52.60 1.60 22.35
C SER A 2 -52.43 0.95 20.98
N GLY A 3 -52.23 1.78 19.96
CA GLY A 3 -51.98 1.34 18.60
C GLY A 3 -50.60 0.68 18.52
N LYS A 4 -50.58 -0.59 18.09
CA LYS A 4 -49.35 -1.26 17.69
C LYS A 4 -48.86 -0.62 16.39
N GLN A 5 -47.83 0.21 16.51
CA GLN A 5 -47.01 0.67 15.39
C GLN A 5 -46.31 -0.56 14.75
N PRO A 6 -46.51 -0.84 13.45
CA PRO A 6 -45.80 -1.94 12.81
C PRO A 6 -44.32 -1.62 12.67
N GLY A 7 -43.50 -2.65 12.91
CA GLY A 7 -42.05 -2.59 12.95
C GLY A 7 -41.45 -1.84 11.77
N ARG A 8 -40.59 -0.88 12.09
CA ARG A 8 -39.72 -0.13 11.19
C ARG A 8 -39.00 -1.13 10.28
N LEU A 9 -39.46 -1.24 9.04
CA LEU A 9 -38.74 -1.88 7.94
C LEU A 9 -37.28 -1.44 8.04
N LYS A 10 -36.38 -2.42 8.22
CA LYS A 10 -34.94 -2.20 8.00
C LYS A 10 -34.81 -1.77 6.54
N LYS A 11 -34.87 -0.47 6.29
CA LYS A 11 -34.51 0.13 5.02
C LYS A 11 -33.06 -0.29 4.81
N THR A 12 -32.85 -1.32 4.00
CA THR A 12 -31.57 -1.55 3.34
C THR A 12 -31.18 -0.19 2.79
N LEU A 13 -30.14 0.42 3.39
CA LEU A 13 -29.56 1.66 2.93
C LEU A 13 -28.87 1.35 1.58
N ARG A 14 -29.66 1.06 0.53
CA ARG A 14 -29.24 1.27 -0.85
C ARG A 14 -29.24 2.78 -1.05
N VAL A 15 -28.31 3.46 -0.39
CA VAL A 15 -27.99 4.83 -0.74
C VAL A 15 -27.31 4.71 -2.09
N PHE A 16 -28.00 5.18 -3.12
CA PHE A 16 -27.45 5.37 -4.45
C PHE A 16 -26.32 6.42 -4.39
N PHE A 17 -25.15 6.04 -3.88
CA PHE A 17 -23.92 6.84 -3.95
C PHE A 17 -23.36 6.80 -5.37
N ASN A 18 -24.18 7.02 -6.40
CA ASN A 18 -23.68 7.07 -7.77
C ASN A 18 -23.13 8.45 -8.12
N VAL A 19 -23.39 9.47 -7.29
CA VAL A 19 -22.96 10.85 -7.51
C VAL A 19 -22.26 11.44 -6.29
N PHE A 20 -21.35 12.38 -6.53
CA PHE A 20 -20.70 13.19 -5.51
C PHE A 20 -20.60 14.64 -5.97
N THR A 21 -20.47 15.55 -5.00
CA THR A 21 -20.28 16.98 -5.24
C THR A 21 -18.80 17.26 -5.47
N LYS A 22 -18.46 17.82 -6.63
CA LYS A 22 -17.12 18.30 -6.94
C LYS A 22 -16.78 19.54 -6.11
N ARG A 23 -15.51 19.93 -6.13
CA ARG A 23 -15.04 21.18 -5.49
C ARG A 23 -15.69 22.44 -6.07
N ASP A 24 -16.14 22.40 -7.33
CA ASP A 24 -16.85 23.50 -8.00
C ASP A 24 -18.35 23.56 -7.65
N GLY A 25 -18.83 22.69 -6.75
CA GLY A 25 -20.23 22.61 -6.34
C GLY A 25 -21.13 21.82 -7.30
N SER A 26 -20.63 21.41 -8.47
CA SER A 26 -21.40 20.60 -9.41
C SER A 26 -21.51 19.15 -8.94
N GLN A 27 -22.64 18.49 -9.22
CA GLN A 27 -22.80 17.06 -8.99
C GLN A 27 -22.38 16.26 -10.22
N ILE A 28 -21.62 15.20 -10.00
CA ILE A 28 -21.18 14.29 -11.06
C ILE A 28 -21.28 12.85 -10.59
N SER A 29 -21.57 11.94 -11.50
CA SER A 29 -21.50 10.51 -11.18
C SER A 29 -20.05 10.03 -11.10
N TYR A 30 -19.77 9.05 -10.24
CA TYR A 30 -18.43 8.45 -10.18
C TYR A 30 -17.98 7.95 -11.55
N ARG A 31 -18.87 7.27 -12.28
CA ARG A 31 -18.58 6.81 -13.65
C ARG A 31 -18.22 7.94 -14.59
N LYS A 32 -19.02 9.01 -14.62
CA LYS A 32 -18.76 10.17 -15.50
C LYS A 32 -17.45 10.84 -15.11
N TYR A 33 -17.18 10.98 -13.81
CA TYR A 33 -15.93 11.54 -13.31
C TYR A 33 -14.71 10.72 -13.72
N PHE A 34 -14.71 9.39 -13.51
CA PHE A 34 -13.59 8.54 -13.89
C PHE A 34 -13.39 8.46 -15.41
N GLN A 35 -14.48 8.52 -16.18
CA GLN A 35 -14.41 8.59 -17.64
C GLN A 35 -13.82 9.92 -18.12
N GLU A 36 -14.27 11.06 -17.59
CA GLU A 36 -13.81 12.38 -18.03
C GLU A 36 -12.39 12.70 -17.54
N ARG A 37 -12.07 12.37 -16.28
CA ARG A 37 -10.81 12.75 -15.64
C ARG A 37 -9.67 11.78 -15.94
N TYR A 38 -9.98 10.48 -15.98
CA TYR A 38 -8.98 9.42 -16.08
C TYR A 38 -9.15 8.55 -17.33
N GLN A 39 -10.17 8.80 -18.17
CA GLN A 39 -10.46 8.01 -19.37
C GLN A 39 -10.73 6.52 -19.06
N VAL A 40 -11.22 6.24 -17.85
CA VAL A 40 -11.53 4.88 -17.39
C VAL A 40 -13.02 4.61 -17.48
N LYS A 41 -13.39 3.58 -18.25
CA LYS A 41 -14.78 3.13 -18.38
C LYS A 41 -15.12 2.10 -17.32
N ILE A 42 -16.00 2.47 -16.40
CA ILE A 42 -16.55 1.57 -15.38
C ILE A 42 -17.50 0.57 -16.04
N GLN A 43 -17.26 -0.73 -15.83
CA GLN A 43 -18.04 -1.81 -16.44
C GLN A 43 -19.27 -2.15 -15.60
N HIS A 44 -19.11 -2.26 -14.28
CA HIS A 44 -20.18 -2.69 -13.37
C HIS A 44 -20.81 -1.49 -12.65
N ASN A 45 -22.01 -1.07 -13.08
CA ASN A 45 -22.70 0.09 -12.51
C ASN A 45 -23.39 -0.19 -11.17
N ASP A 46 -23.60 -1.47 -10.86
CA ASP A 46 -24.27 -1.99 -9.67
C ASP A 46 -23.29 -2.49 -8.60
N GLN A 47 -21.98 -2.31 -8.83
CA GLN A 47 -20.95 -2.67 -7.85
C GLN A 47 -21.12 -1.87 -6.56
N PRO A 48 -20.81 -2.47 -5.40
CA PRO A 48 -20.76 -1.72 -4.14
C PRO A 48 -19.65 -0.67 -4.19
N LEU A 49 -19.67 0.27 -3.26
CA LEU A 49 -18.60 1.23 -3.08
C LEU A 49 -17.88 0.95 -1.75
N LEU A 50 -16.56 1.12 -1.75
CA LEU A 50 -15.75 1.03 -0.53
C LEU A 50 -15.68 2.41 0.10
N VAL A 51 -15.85 2.47 1.42
CA VAL A 51 -15.72 3.71 2.19
C VAL A 51 -14.52 3.57 3.13
N SER A 52 -13.50 4.37 2.88
CA SER A 52 -12.34 4.51 3.77
C SER A 52 -12.52 5.74 4.66
N LYS A 53 -12.38 5.55 5.97
CA LYS A 53 -12.42 6.64 6.95
C LYS A 53 -11.01 7.13 7.18
N SER A 54 -10.78 8.41 6.89
CA SER A 54 -9.49 9.02 7.18
C SER A 54 -9.29 9.18 8.69
N LYS A 55 -8.04 9.01 9.13
CA LYS A 55 -7.68 9.23 10.54
C LYS A 55 -7.65 10.72 10.86
N ALA A 56 -7.78 11.08 12.14
CA ALA A 56 -7.74 12.49 12.59
C ALA A 56 -6.47 13.25 12.17
N ARG A 57 -5.34 12.56 12.00
CA ARG A 57 -4.10 13.16 11.46
C ARG A 57 -4.24 13.51 9.97
N GLU A 58 -4.87 12.65 9.19
CA GLU A 58 -5.07 12.82 7.74
C GLU A 58 -6.07 13.93 7.45
N ILE A 59 -7.15 13.99 8.24
CA ILE A 59 -8.15 15.07 8.14
C ILE A 59 -7.50 16.44 8.39
N ARG A 60 -6.64 16.55 9.41
CA ARG A 60 -5.85 17.76 9.67
C ARG A 60 -4.87 18.11 8.54
N ALA A 61 -4.42 17.11 7.78
CA ALA A 61 -3.59 17.30 6.60
C ALA A 61 -4.39 17.64 5.33
N GLY A 62 -5.72 17.85 5.45
CA GLY A 62 -6.60 18.26 4.35
C GLY A 62 -7.27 17.10 3.61
N MET A 63 -7.17 15.86 4.10
CA MET A 63 -7.92 14.74 3.53
C MET A 63 -9.39 14.81 3.94
N PRO A 64 -10.33 14.42 3.06
CA PRO A 64 -11.74 14.33 3.42
C PRO A 64 -11.95 13.25 4.49
N GLU A 65 -12.95 13.42 5.36
CA GLU A 65 -13.29 12.45 6.40
C GLU A 65 -13.62 11.06 5.84
N LEU A 66 -14.35 11.04 4.72
CA LEU A 66 -14.76 9.84 4.01
C LEU A 66 -14.21 9.86 2.58
N VAL A 67 -13.45 8.83 2.24
CA VAL A 67 -12.99 8.57 0.88
C VAL A 67 -13.80 7.41 0.31
N VAL A 68 -14.51 7.65 -0.78
CA VAL A 68 -15.30 6.63 -1.47
C VAL A 68 -14.51 6.10 -2.67
N LEU A 69 -14.36 4.79 -2.77
CA LEU A 69 -13.56 4.11 -3.79
C LEU A 69 -14.42 3.10 -4.57
N LEU A 70 -14.11 2.94 -5.86
CA LEU A 70 -14.74 1.93 -6.71
C LEU A 70 -13.91 0.62 -6.63
N PRO A 71 -14.50 -0.50 -6.17
CA PRO A 71 -13.79 -1.78 -6.08
C PRO A 71 -13.11 -2.21 -7.38
N GLU A 72 -13.74 -2.00 -8.53
CA GLU A 72 -13.20 -2.34 -9.85
C GLU A 72 -11.87 -1.62 -10.16
N LEU A 73 -11.62 -0.47 -9.53
CA LEU A 73 -10.37 0.30 -9.69
C LEU A 73 -9.36 0.06 -8.57
N CYS A 74 -9.71 -0.80 -7.60
CA CYS A 74 -8.87 -1.06 -6.43
C CYS A 74 -8.15 -2.39 -6.60
N ILE A 75 -6.85 -2.39 -6.27
CA ILE A 75 -6.05 -3.62 -6.20
C ILE A 75 -5.72 -3.85 -4.73
N ILE A 76 -6.05 -5.05 -4.23
CA ILE A 76 -5.67 -5.47 -2.88
C ILE A 76 -4.15 -5.65 -2.87
N THR A 77 -3.49 -4.96 -1.95
CA THR A 77 -2.04 -5.09 -1.74
C THR A 77 -1.74 -6.09 -0.64
N GLY A 78 -0.56 -6.70 -0.71
CA GLY A 78 -0.13 -7.73 0.22
C GLY A 78 -0.66 -9.12 -0.14
N LEU A 79 -0.54 -10.04 0.82
CA LEU A 79 -0.91 -11.45 0.67
C LEU A 79 -1.95 -11.78 1.74
N SER A 80 -3.06 -12.38 1.31
CA SER A 80 -4.04 -12.99 2.22
C SER A 80 -3.44 -14.22 2.92
N ASP A 81 -4.03 -14.62 4.05
CA ASP A 81 -3.52 -15.77 4.81
C ASP A 81 -3.60 -17.08 3.99
N LYS A 82 -4.66 -17.25 3.20
CA LYS A 82 -4.77 -18.37 2.23
C LYS A 82 -3.64 -18.38 1.20
N GLN A 83 -3.21 -17.21 0.73
CA GLN A 83 -2.08 -17.09 -0.20
C GLN A 83 -0.76 -17.41 0.49
N ARG A 84 -0.59 -17.01 1.76
CA ARG A 84 0.60 -17.34 2.56
C ARG A 84 0.69 -18.83 2.88
N GLU A 85 -0.45 -19.48 3.13
CA GLU A 85 -0.55 -20.92 3.36
C GLU A 85 -0.29 -21.73 2.07
N ASN A 86 -0.44 -21.13 0.89
CA ASN A 86 -0.14 -21.78 -0.38
C ASN A 86 1.38 -21.88 -0.62
N PHE A 87 1.93 -23.07 -0.38
CA PHE A 87 3.36 -23.35 -0.54
C PHE A 87 3.88 -23.10 -1.96
N GLN A 88 3.10 -23.42 -3.00
CA GLN A 88 3.54 -23.22 -4.39
C GLN A 88 3.71 -21.72 -4.71
N LEU A 89 2.74 -20.90 -4.26
CA LEU A 89 2.81 -19.45 -4.41
C LEU A 89 4.00 -18.87 -3.64
N MET A 90 4.17 -19.27 -2.38
CA MET A 90 5.28 -18.79 -1.54
C MET A 90 6.65 -19.24 -2.05
N LYS A 91 6.74 -20.42 -2.69
CA LYS A 91 7.96 -20.90 -3.35
C LYS A 91 8.32 -20.00 -4.53
N ALA A 92 7.38 -19.76 -5.45
CA ALA A 92 7.58 -18.88 -6.61
C ALA A 92 7.93 -17.44 -6.19
N MET A 93 7.26 -16.89 -5.17
CA MET A 93 7.62 -15.58 -4.63
C MET A 93 9.00 -15.59 -3.96
N GLY A 94 9.39 -16.70 -3.34
CA GLY A 94 10.70 -16.90 -2.75
C GLY A 94 11.83 -16.76 -3.77
N GLU A 95 11.63 -17.22 -5.01
CA GLU A 95 12.63 -17.11 -6.09
C GLU A 95 12.96 -15.64 -6.43
N HIS A 96 11.98 -14.74 -6.29
CA HIS A 96 12.18 -13.31 -6.57
C HIS A 96 12.58 -12.49 -5.33
N THR A 97 12.13 -12.90 -4.14
CA THR A 97 12.36 -12.13 -2.90
C THR A 97 13.63 -12.54 -2.15
N ARG A 98 14.06 -13.81 -2.26
CA ARG A 98 15.28 -14.33 -1.62
C ARG A 98 16.52 -14.04 -2.47
N ILE A 99 16.92 -12.78 -2.49
CA ILE A 99 18.13 -12.34 -3.20
C ILE A 99 19.41 -12.70 -2.44
N SER A 100 20.46 -13.10 -3.18
CA SER A 100 21.78 -13.39 -2.60
C SER A 100 22.47 -12.13 -2.06
N ALA A 101 23.41 -12.30 -1.13
CA ALA A 101 24.15 -11.19 -0.52
C ALA A 101 24.88 -10.33 -1.58
N GLY A 102 25.57 -10.95 -2.54
CA GLY A 102 26.24 -10.23 -3.62
C GLY A 102 25.28 -9.44 -4.52
N TYR A 103 24.11 -10.00 -4.84
CA TYR A 103 23.07 -9.30 -5.59
C TYR A 103 22.52 -8.09 -4.81
N ARG A 104 22.28 -8.26 -3.51
CA ARG A 104 21.81 -7.20 -2.61
C ARG A 104 22.81 -6.04 -2.54
N THR A 105 24.10 -6.34 -2.39
CA THR A 105 25.17 -5.33 -2.41
C THR A 105 25.19 -4.54 -3.72
N ARG A 106 25.15 -5.24 -4.87
CA ARG A 106 25.11 -4.57 -6.18
C ARG A 106 23.89 -3.67 -6.35
N LYS A 107 22.70 -4.13 -5.94
CA LYS A 107 21.47 -3.31 -6.00
C LYS A 107 21.55 -2.08 -5.11
N ARG A 108 22.17 -2.19 -3.94
CA ARG A 108 22.38 -1.05 -3.03
C ARG A 108 23.32 -0.01 -3.66
N LEU A 109 24.45 -0.43 -4.24
CA LEU A 109 25.36 0.48 -4.93
C LEU A 109 24.72 1.11 -6.17
N GLN A 110 23.96 0.34 -6.96
CA GLN A 110 23.20 0.86 -8.09
C GLN A 110 22.17 1.92 -7.65
N PHE A 111 21.49 1.69 -6.52
CA PHE A 111 20.58 2.66 -5.95
C PHE A 111 21.32 3.94 -5.52
N ALA A 112 22.42 3.81 -4.78
CA ALA A 112 23.23 4.95 -4.35
C ALA A 112 23.71 5.79 -5.55
N GLY A 113 24.21 5.15 -6.61
CA GLY A 113 24.62 5.85 -7.83
C GLY A 113 23.48 6.60 -8.51
N ARG A 114 22.28 5.99 -8.62
CA ARG A 114 21.09 6.68 -9.16
C ARG A 114 20.63 7.83 -8.27
N PHE A 115 20.72 7.62 -6.95
CA PHE A 115 20.34 8.61 -5.97
C PHE A 115 21.24 9.84 -6.06
N CYS A 116 22.57 9.66 -6.15
CA CYS A 116 23.53 10.74 -6.33
C CYS A 116 23.52 11.36 -7.73
N ALA A 117 22.93 10.70 -8.74
CA ALA A 117 22.71 11.32 -10.04
C ALA A 117 21.52 12.30 -10.05
N GLY A 118 20.60 12.18 -9.09
CA GLY A 118 19.42 13.03 -8.98
C GLY A 118 19.72 14.35 -8.24
N THR A 119 19.59 15.47 -8.94
CA THR A 119 19.90 16.81 -8.40
C THR A 119 18.99 17.20 -7.24
N THR A 120 17.68 17.00 -7.36
CA THR A 120 16.70 17.43 -6.33
C THR A 120 16.89 16.71 -5.00
N ALA A 121 17.13 15.39 -5.03
CA ALA A 121 17.31 14.62 -3.81
C ALA A 121 18.62 14.98 -3.09
N LEU A 122 19.68 15.26 -3.86
CA LEU A 122 20.96 15.72 -3.32
C LEU A 122 20.87 17.11 -2.71
N GLU A 123 20.16 18.05 -3.36
CA GLU A 123 19.95 19.39 -2.82
C GLU A 123 19.22 19.33 -1.47
N GLU A 124 18.16 18.53 -1.36
CA GLU A 124 17.44 18.36 -0.09
C GLU A 124 18.36 17.80 0.99
N ILE A 125 19.09 16.71 0.73
CA ILE A 125 20.03 16.13 1.70
C ILE A 125 21.14 17.13 2.08
N GLY A 126 21.62 17.92 1.12
CA GLY A 126 22.57 19.00 1.36
C GLY A 126 22.03 20.10 2.28
N ARG A 127 20.74 20.44 2.19
CA ARG A 127 20.08 21.39 3.12
C ARG A 127 20.07 20.87 4.56
N TRP A 128 20.02 19.55 4.76
CA TRP A 128 20.16 18.92 6.07
C TRP A 128 21.63 18.76 6.52
N GLY A 129 22.61 19.22 5.72
CA GLY A 129 24.03 19.05 6.02
C GLY A 129 24.51 17.60 5.90
N LEU A 130 23.77 16.77 5.16
CA LEU A 130 24.05 15.35 5.01
C LEU A 130 24.75 15.07 3.67
N LYS A 131 25.46 13.94 3.60
CA LYS A 131 26.03 13.40 2.37
C LYS A 131 25.88 11.88 2.36
N LEU A 132 25.48 11.31 1.23
CA LEU A 132 25.45 9.86 1.05
C LEU A 132 26.86 9.35 0.75
N ALA A 133 27.27 8.26 1.40
CA ALA A 133 28.53 7.60 1.11
C ALA A 133 28.46 6.83 -0.22
N ASP A 134 29.52 6.92 -1.03
CA ASP A 134 29.59 6.30 -2.36
C ASP A 134 29.80 4.78 -2.29
N ASN A 135 30.42 4.31 -1.21
CA ASN A 135 30.77 2.92 -0.99
C ASN A 135 30.12 2.35 0.29
N LEU A 136 30.10 1.02 0.39
CA LEU A 136 29.68 0.35 1.62
C LEU A 136 30.69 0.60 2.74
N ILE A 137 30.19 0.66 3.97
CA ILE A 137 31.03 0.76 5.16
C ILE A 137 31.77 -0.57 5.36
N GLU A 138 33.08 -0.48 5.52
CA GLU A 138 33.95 -1.61 5.83
C GLU A 138 34.26 -1.66 7.32
N PHE A 139 34.31 -2.88 7.88
CA PHE A 139 34.68 -3.11 9.26
C PHE A 139 35.25 -4.52 9.43
N HIS A 140 36.10 -4.71 10.42
CA HIS A 140 36.69 -6.02 10.72
C HIS A 140 35.72 -6.88 11.53
N GLY A 141 35.29 -7.98 10.95
CA GLY A 141 34.52 -9.02 11.63
C GLY A 141 35.40 -10.08 12.30
N ARG A 142 34.79 -10.94 13.12
CA ARG A 142 35.42 -12.14 13.67
C ARG A 142 34.60 -13.37 13.27
N VAL A 143 35.28 -14.46 12.91
CA VAL A 143 34.66 -15.77 12.67
C VAL A 143 34.86 -16.59 13.94
N LEU A 144 33.75 -16.98 14.57
CA LEU A 144 33.81 -17.84 15.76
C LEU A 144 34.09 -19.28 15.35
N PRO A 145 34.88 -20.03 16.14
CA PRO A 145 35.05 -21.46 15.92
C PRO A 145 33.70 -22.19 16.07
N ALA A 146 33.55 -23.32 15.39
CA ALA A 146 32.39 -24.18 15.57
C ALA A 146 32.43 -24.84 16.96
N GLU A 147 31.29 -24.81 17.67
CA GLU A 147 31.15 -25.47 18.97
C GLU A 147 30.98 -26.98 18.81
N SER A 148 31.49 -27.75 19.77
CA SER A 148 31.30 -29.20 19.80
C SER A 148 29.93 -29.56 20.39
N LEU A 149 29.11 -30.28 19.63
CA LEU A 149 27.82 -30.80 20.12
C LEU A 149 28.05 -32.12 20.86
N LEU A 150 27.82 -32.12 22.17
CA LEU A 150 27.82 -33.35 22.97
C LEU A 150 26.42 -33.98 22.95
N LEU A 151 26.34 -35.25 22.55
CA LEU A 151 25.12 -36.05 22.53
C LEU A 151 25.15 -37.04 23.71
N ARG A 152 23.97 -37.51 24.15
CA ARG A 152 23.75 -38.25 25.41
C ARG A 152 24.56 -39.55 25.60
N ASN A 153 25.16 -40.12 24.56
CA ASN A 153 25.90 -41.39 24.63
C ASN A 153 27.35 -41.27 24.11
N ASN A 154 28.07 -40.22 24.54
CA ASN A 154 29.52 -40.10 24.39
C ASN A 154 30.16 -39.95 25.77
#